data_AF-A0A127M9R5-F1
#
_entry.id   AF-A0A127M9R5-F1
#
_cell.length_a   1.000
_cell.length_b   1.000
_cell.length_c   1.000
_cell.angle_alpha   90.00
_cell.angle_beta   90.00
_cell.angle_gamma   90.00
#
_symmetry.space_group_name_H-M   'P 1'
#
loop_
_entity.id
_entity.type
_entity.pdbx_description
1 polymer ?
#
loop_
_entity_poly.entity_id
_entity_poly.type
_entity_poly.pdbx_seq_one_letter_code
_entity_poly.pdbx_strand_id
1 'polypeptide(L)'
;MSGTNRAKLTFLELIIPPISNQEAVWFKDEPFAEYMRQSDFYMIGGKAKSKFVNVRASEGNDQILFDIVVGDECKTSGVINIQQLKPVIDFEGDNFGVGCGEEAIEFFYERSGENILIARFTPENILWYRSRQEQGISGLDNYADVMVYDLLYVGIAKKGDSYDRLIAKGHHARQEILSNEPQRYPGARVTDEIFLFLFRPEPLFVTSFGADSEIDLDFGYDHKKIVADAEKAFVSLLQPNYNTVRFKQYPRGADGLYSSKLDRYGYSIGEAITFNTPHGQIKGGRNGDLGGLSNKADFISVDKESAKLFISGVDFPNDEPNA
;
A
#
# COMPACT_ATOMS: atom_id res chain seq x y z
N MET A 1 13.76 21.77 29.53
CA MET A 1 12.97 22.25 28.38
C MET A 1 11.77 23.00 28.93
N SER A 2 11.55 24.24 28.50
CA SER A 2 10.32 24.99 28.80
C SER A 2 9.31 24.75 27.68
N GLY A 3 8.04 24.57 28.04
CA GLY A 3 6.94 24.37 27.08
C GLY A 3 6.66 22.91 26.68
N THR A 4 5.55 22.73 25.98
CA THR A 4 5.07 21.43 25.45
C THR A 4 5.44 21.30 23.98
N ASN A 5 5.99 20.16 23.57
CA ASN A 5 6.24 19.84 22.15
C ASN A 5 5.34 18.68 21.72
N ARG A 6 4.58 18.87 20.65
CA ARG A 6 3.63 17.89 20.09
C ARG A 6 4.03 17.52 18.67
N ALA A 7 4.35 16.25 18.48
CA ALA A 7 4.66 15.66 17.19
C ALA A 7 3.66 14.55 16.84
N LYS A 8 3.41 14.36 15.54
CA LYS A 8 2.61 13.25 15.02
C LYS A 8 3.25 12.64 13.79
N LEU A 9 3.57 11.36 13.83
CA LEU A 9 3.91 10.60 12.61
C LEU A 9 2.67 9.88 12.11
N THR A 10 2.44 9.82 10.80
CA THR A 10 1.34 9.06 10.21
C THR A 10 1.88 8.14 9.14
N PHE A 11 1.80 6.84 9.34
CA PHE A 11 2.16 5.87 8.31
C PHE A 11 0.90 5.45 7.55
N LEU A 12 1.03 5.30 6.23
CA LEU A 12 -0.05 4.83 5.37
C LEU A 12 0.02 3.31 5.29
N GLU A 13 -0.94 2.63 5.89
CA GLU A 13 -1.05 1.17 5.86
C GLU A 13 -2.05 0.74 4.79
N LEU A 14 -1.69 -0.22 3.95
CA LEU A 14 -2.61 -0.83 3.01
C LEU A 14 -3.64 -1.66 3.77
N ILE A 15 -4.92 -1.40 3.48
CA ILE A 15 -6.04 -2.20 4.02
C ILE A 15 -6.24 -3.51 3.27
N ILE A 16 -5.81 -3.54 2.01
CA ILE A 16 -5.78 -4.70 1.13
C ILE A 16 -4.50 -4.65 0.28
N PRO A 17 -4.00 -5.79 -0.24
CA PRO A 17 -2.88 -5.77 -1.18
C PRO A 17 -3.16 -4.85 -2.38
N PRO A 18 -2.12 -4.38 -3.10
CA PRO A 18 -2.30 -3.69 -4.37
C PRO A 18 -3.14 -4.56 -5.31
N ILE A 19 -4.19 -3.98 -5.89
CA ILE A 19 -5.04 -4.65 -6.86
C ILE A 19 -4.96 -3.94 -8.21
N SER A 20 -4.92 -4.69 -9.29
CA SER A 20 -5.06 -4.13 -10.63
C SER A 20 -6.44 -3.48 -10.80
N ASN A 21 -6.54 -2.59 -11.79
CA ASN A 21 -7.80 -1.97 -12.14
C ASN A 21 -8.84 -3.02 -12.59
N GLN A 22 -8.39 -4.11 -13.21
CA GLN A 22 -9.25 -5.22 -13.61
C GLN A 22 -9.78 -6.00 -12.39
N GLU A 23 -8.93 -6.29 -11.41
CA GLU A 23 -9.35 -6.93 -10.16
C GLU A 23 -10.34 -6.07 -9.38
N ALA A 24 -10.15 -4.74 -9.35
CA ALA A 24 -11.10 -3.83 -8.73
C ALA A 24 -12.51 -3.88 -9.38
N VAL A 25 -12.62 -4.29 -10.65
CA VAL A 25 -13.91 -4.54 -11.30
C VAL A 25 -14.50 -5.88 -10.85
N TRP A 26 -13.68 -6.92 -10.69
CA TRP A 26 -14.13 -8.24 -10.24
C TRP A 26 -14.57 -8.24 -8.78
N PHE A 27 -13.88 -7.50 -7.92
CA PHE A 27 -14.23 -7.39 -6.50
C PHE A 27 -15.36 -6.40 -6.22
N LYS A 28 -15.93 -5.80 -7.27
CA LYS A 28 -17.08 -4.93 -7.12
C LYS A 28 -18.26 -5.77 -6.66
N ASP A 29 -18.90 -5.34 -5.58
CA ASP A 29 -20.07 -5.99 -4.97
C ASP A 29 -19.79 -7.37 -4.32
N GLU A 30 -18.52 -7.79 -4.24
CA GLU A 30 -18.07 -8.96 -3.48
C GLU A 30 -17.88 -8.62 -1.99
N PRO A 31 -17.92 -9.61 -1.06
CA PRO A 31 -17.65 -9.39 0.37
C PRO A 31 -16.33 -8.67 0.65
N PHE A 32 -15.35 -8.82 -0.26
CA PHE A 32 -14.06 -8.14 -0.19
C PHE A 32 -14.16 -6.60 -0.25
N ALA A 33 -15.24 -6.05 -0.82
CA ALA A 33 -15.49 -4.62 -0.87
C ALA A 33 -15.58 -3.95 0.51
N GLU A 34 -16.05 -4.67 1.53
CA GLU A 34 -16.16 -4.13 2.90
C GLU A 34 -14.80 -3.78 3.50
N TYR A 35 -13.73 -4.49 3.13
CA TYR A 35 -12.37 -4.10 3.50
C TYR A 35 -11.98 -2.80 2.79
N MET A 36 -12.25 -2.70 1.49
CA MET A 36 -11.94 -1.50 0.67
C MET A 36 -12.56 -0.21 1.21
N ARG A 37 -13.74 -0.30 1.84
CA ARG A 37 -14.46 0.82 2.46
C ARG A 37 -13.75 1.41 3.68
N GLN A 38 -12.74 0.73 4.23
CA GLN A 38 -11.95 1.24 5.37
C GLN A 38 -10.88 2.27 4.95
N SER A 39 -10.70 2.50 3.66
CA SER A 39 -9.76 3.48 3.14
C SER A 39 -10.43 4.82 2.85
N ASP A 40 -9.74 5.90 3.23
CA ASP A 40 -10.08 7.28 2.87
C ASP A 40 -9.01 7.97 2.03
N PHE A 41 -7.86 7.33 1.86
CA PHE A 41 -6.71 7.80 1.12
C PHE A 41 -6.29 6.73 0.13
N TYR A 42 -6.09 7.09 -1.13
CA TYR A 42 -5.70 6.15 -2.17
C TYR A 42 -4.64 6.72 -3.10
N MET A 43 -3.87 5.82 -3.69
CA MET A 43 -2.97 6.13 -4.79
C MET A 43 -3.29 5.25 -5.99
N ILE A 44 -2.98 5.75 -7.18
CA ILE A 44 -3.03 5.01 -8.43
C ILE A 44 -1.62 4.96 -8.99
N GLY A 45 -1.11 3.75 -9.20
CA GLY A 45 0.22 3.53 -9.75
C GLY A 45 0.18 2.71 -11.03
N GLY A 46 1.23 2.81 -11.84
CA GLY A 46 1.42 2.01 -13.04
C GLY A 46 2.67 1.13 -12.94
N LYS A 47 2.57 -0.13 -13.34
CA LYS A 47 3.68 -1.08 -13.40
C LYS A 47 3.37 -2.12 -14.49
N ALA A 48 4.39 -2.60 -15.20
CA ALA A 48 4.20 -3.70 -16.15
C ALA A 48 3.60 -4.93 -15.44
N LYS A 49 2.65 -5.60 -16.09
CA LYS A 49 1.92 -6.73 -15.49
C LYS A 49 2.90 -7.82 -15.03
N SER A 50 2.75 -8.27 -13.79
CA SER A 50 3.45 -9.45 -13.29
C SER A 50 2.69 -10.72 -13.62
N LYS A 51 3.41 -11.83 -13.81
CA LYS A 51 2.83 -13.16 -13.96
C LYS A 51 3.68 -14.22 -13.27
N PHE A 52 3.05 -15.32 -12.89
CA PHE A 52 3.72 -16.52 -12.46
C PHE A 52 4.24 -17.32 -13.66
N VAL A 53 5.45 -17.85 -13.54
CA VAL A 53 6.02 -18.83 -14.47
C VAL A 53 6.69 -19.96 -13.70
N ASN A 54 6.99 -21.07 -14.37
CA ASN A 54 7.65 -22.25 -13.79
C ASN A 54 6.94 -22.81 -12.54
N VAL A 55 5.61 -22.68 -12.47
CA VAL A 55 4.83 -23.14 -11.33
C VAL A 55 4.84 -24.66 -11.26
N ARG A 56 5.29 -25.21 -10.13
CA ARG A 56 5.39 -26.66 -9.91
C ARG A 56 5.16 -27.02 -8.45
N ALA A 57 4.58 -28.20 -8.23
CA ALA A 57 4.47 -28.79 -6.91
C ALA A 57 5.77 -29.55 -6.54
N SER A 58 6.14 -29.59 -5.26
CA SER A 58 7.22 -30.42 -4.71
C SER A 58 6.89 -31.92 -4.79
N GLU A 59 7.90 -32.79 -4.57
CA GLU A 59 7.76 -34.26 -4.54
C GLU A 59 6.88 -34.83 -3.40
N GLY A 60 6.09 -34.00 -2.73
CA GLY A 60 5.05 -34.40 -1.77
C GLY A 60 3.76 -33.59 -1.89
N ASN A 61 3.66 -32.69 -2.89
CA ASN A 61 2.57 -31.72 -3.07
C ASN A 61 2.27 -30.84 -1.84
N ASP A 62 3.24 -30.68 -0.94
CA ASP A 62 3.14 -29.81 0.24
C ASP A 62 3.58 -28.37 -0.04
N GLN A 63 4.33 -28.18 -1.12
CA GLN A 63 4.88 -26.89 -1.53
C GLN A 63 4.60 -26.60 -3.00
N ILE A 64 4.35 -25.33 -3.29
CA ILE A 64 4.26 -24.80 -4.66
C ILE A 64 5.42 -23.85 -4.86
N LEU A 65 6.29 -24.17 -5.82
CA LEU A 65 7.40 -23.34 -6.24
C LEU A 65 7.00 -22.57 -7.50
N PHE A 66 7.42 -21.31 -7.60
CA PHE A 66 7.10 -20.45 -8.74
C PHE A 66 8.15 -19.34 -8.89
N ASP A 67 8.18 -18.76 -10.10
CA ASP A 67 8.90 -17.53 -10.38
C ASP A 67 7.91 -16.41 -10.70
N ILE A 68 8.27 -15.16 -10.36
CA ILE A 68 7.56 -13.95 -10.77
C ILE A 68 8.39 -13.23 -11.82
N VAL A 69 7.78 -13.01 -12.98
CA VAL A 69 8.34 -12.16 -14.04
C VAL A 69 7.57 -10.83 -14.11
N VAL A 70 8.27 -9.76 -14.47
CA VAL A 70 7.70 -8.46 -14.81
C VAL A 70 8.07 -8.19 -16.27
N GLY A 71 7.08 -8.20 -17.16
CA GLY A 71 7.36 -8.30 -18.59
C GLY A 71 8.07 -9.61 -18.94
N ASP A 72 9.29 -9.54 -19.48
CA ASP A 72 10.12 -10.70 -19.85
C ASP A 72 11.21 -11.05 -18.84
N GLU A 73 11.36 -10.25 -17.78
CA GLU A 73 12.45 -10.40 -16.83
C GLU A 73 11.98 -11.17 -15.59
N CYS A 74 12.67 -12.28 -15.28
CA CYS A 74 12.50 -12.96 -14.00
C CYS A 74 13.06 -12.08 -12.90
N LYS A 75 12.17 -11.64 -12.00
CA LYS A 75 12.52 -10.73 -10.91
C LYS A 75 12.79 -11.46 -9.62
N THR A 76 12.08 -12.56 -9.36
CA THR A 76 12.18 -13.27 -8.09
C THR A 76 11.52 -14.65 -8.14
N SER A 77 11.79 -15.47 -7.13
CA SER A 77 11.24 -16.82 -6.98
C SER A 77 10.69 -17.00 -5.57
N GLY A 78 9.61 -17.77 -5.45
CA GLY A 78 8.92 -17.97 -4.18
C GLY A 78 8.45 -19.40 -3.97
N VAL A 79 8.10 -19.69 -2.72
CA VAL A 79 7.53 -20.96 -2.30
C VAL A 79 6.31 -20.68 -1.41
N ILE A 80 5.19 -21.33 -1.76
CA ILE A 80 4.03 -21.46 -0.88
C ILE A 80 4.14 -22.81 -0.17
N ASN A 81 4.21 -22.82 1.15
CA ASN A 81 4.03 -24.02 1.97
C ASN A 81 2.56 -24.12 2.37
N ILE A 82 1.85 -25.05 1.73
CA ILE A 82 0.40 -25.14 1.79
C ILE A 82 -0.10 -25.36 3.21
N GLN A 83 0.59 -26.20 3.99
CA GLN A 83 0.20 -26.58 5.36
C GLN A 83 0.42 -25.46 6.38
N GLN A 84 1.15 -24.42 6.00
CA GLN A 84 1.43 -23.25 6.85
C GLN A 84 0.57 -22.04 6.48
N LEU A 85 -0.23 -22.13 5.41
CA LEU A 85 -1.10 -21.04 5.00
C LEU A 85 -2.29 -20.92 5.95
N LYS A 86 -2.47 -19.73 6.52
CA LYS A 86 -3.61 -19.44 7.39
C LYS A 86 -4.98 -19.80 6.78
N PRO A 87 -5.30 -19.46 5.51
CA PRO A 87 -6.57 -19.86 4.91
C PRO A 87 -6.78 -21.37 4.81
N VAL A 88 -5.70 -22.15 4.71
CA VAL A 88 -5.76 -23.62 4.67
C VAL A 88 -5.90 -24.20 6.08
N ILE A 89 -5.20 -23.64 7.06
CA ILE A 89 -5.31 -24.03 8.48
C ILE A 89 -6.72 -23.74 9.02
N ASP A 90 -7.29 -22.59 8.66
CA ASP A 90 -8.62 -22.16 9.09
C ASP A 90 -9.75 -22.89 8.33
N PHE A 91 -9.43 -23.64 7.27
CA PHE A 91 -10.41 -24.39 6.49
C PHE A 91 -10.81 -25.69 7.19
N GLU A 92 -12.08 -25.81 7.56
CA GLU A 92 -12.62 -26.97 8.28
C GLU A 92 -12.95 -28.19 7.39
N GLY A 93 -12.62 -28.14 6.10
CA GLY A 93 -12.93 -29.22 5.15
C GLY A 93 -11.77 -30.20 4.93
N ASP A 94 -12.10 -31.42 4.51
CA ASP A 94 -11.12 -32.51 4.39
C ASP A 94 -10.25 -32.44 3.14
N ASN A 95 -10.70 -31.76 2.07
CA ASN A 95 -9.99 -31.69 0.80
C ASN A 95 -10.21 -30.34 0.10
N PHE A 96 -9.17 -29.87 -0.59
CA PHE A 96 -9.22 -28.74 -1.50
C PHE A 96 -8.37 -29.02 -2.75
N GLY A 97 -8.73 -28.39 -3.86
CA GLY A 97 -7.95 -28.36 -5.09
C GLY A 97 -7.05 -27.13 -5.16
N VAL A 98 -6.02 -27.22 -6.00
CA VAL A 98 -5.11 -26.13 -6.31
C VAL A 98 -5.10 -25.90 -7.82
N GLY A 99 -5.42 -24.69 -8.25
CA GLY A 99 -5.30 -24.21 -9.62
C GLY A 99 -4.04 -23.37 -9.77
N CYS A 100 -3.17 -23.72 -10.71
CA CYS A 100 -1.94 -22.99 -10.99
C CYS A 100 -2.03 -22.34 -12.38
N GLY A 101 -2.25 -21.02 -12.42
CA GLY A 101 -2.26 -20.23 -13.64
C GLY A 101 -1.18 -19.15 -13.67
N GLU A 102 -1.00 -18.51 -14.82
CA GLU A 102 -0.06 -17.39 -14.96
C GLU A 102 -0.51 -16.15 -14.18
N GLU A 103 -1.82 -15.94 -14.02
CA GLU A 103 -2.36 -14.78 -13.31
C GLU A 103 -2.55 -15.01 -11.82
N ALA A 104 -2.83 -16.25 -11.42
CA ALA A 104 -3.12 -16.58 -10.05
C ALA A 104 -2.84 -18.05 -9.71
N ILE A 105 -2.49 -18.29 -8.45
CA ILE A 105 -2.52 -19.60 -7.80
C ILE A 105 -3.71 -19.60 -6.84
N GLU A 106 -4.65 -20.53 -7.06
CA GLU A 106 -5.95 -20.55 -6.38
C GLU A 106 -6.15 -21.85 -5.61
N PHE A 107 -6.65 -21.72 -4.39
CA PHE A 107 -7.08 -22.82 -3.54
C PHE A 107 -8.59 -22.79 -3.49
N PHE A 108 -9.24 -23.91 -3.79
CA PHE A 108 -10.70 -23.99 -3.85
C PHE A 108 -11.19 -25.35 -3.35
N TYR A 109 -12.44 -25.41 -2.91
CA TYR A 109 -13.10 -26.69 -2.64
C TYR A 109 -14.40 -26.78 -3.41
N GLU A 110 -14.82 -28.00 -3.74
CA GLU A 110 -16.06 -28.23 -4.44
C GLU A 110 -17.20 -28.41 -3.43
N ARG A 111 -18.30 -27.67 -3.62
CA ARG A 111 -19.53 -27.83 -2.85
C ARG A 111 -20.72 -27.78 -3.79
N SER A 112 -21.49 -28.87 -3.84
CA SER A 112 -22.71 -28.97 -4.67
C SER A 112 -22.46 -28.69 -6.17
N GLY A 113 -21.29 -29.05 -6.69
CA GLY A 113 -20.91 -28.80 -8.10
C GLY A 113 -20.36 -27.39 -8.38
N GLU A 114 -20.21 -26.55 -7.35
CA GLU A 114 -19.59 -25.23 -7.46
C GLU A 114 -18.22 -25.22 -6.79
N ASN A 115 -17.22 -24.61 -7.44
CA ASN A 115 -15.92 -24.36 -6.84
C ASN A 115 -15.97 -23.08 -6.00
N ILE A 116 -15.75 -23.22 -4.70
CA ILE A 116 -15.71 -22.11 -3.75
C ILE A 116 -14.24 -21.80 -3.43
N LEU A 117 -13.87 -20.53 -3.59
CA LEU A 117 -12.50 -20.05 -3.37
C LEU A 117 -12.17 -20.02 -1.86
N ILE A 118 -11.03 -20.60 -1.50
CA ILE A 118 -10.42 -20.54 -0.16
C ILE A 118 -9.39 -19.41 -0.11
N ALA A 119 -8.50 -19.39 -1.09
CA ALA A 119 -7.45 -18.38 -1.20
C ALA A 119 -7.06 -18.16 -2.66
N ARG A 120 -6.69 -16.93 -3.00
CA ARG A 120 -6.13 -16.56 -4.30
C ARG A 120 -4.87 -15.75 -4.12
N PHE A 121 -3.77 -16.26 -4.65
CA PHE A 121 -2.50 -15.56 -4.71
C PHE A 121 -2.28 -15.01 -6.11
N THR A 122 -2.03 -13.72 -6.20
CA THR A 122 -1.55 -13.02 -7.40
C THR A 122 -0.10 -12.62 -7.18
N PRO A 123 0.66 -12.32 -8.25
CA PRO A 123 2.04 -11.86 -8.09
C PRO A 123 2.15 -10.64 -7.16
N GLU A 124 1.21 -9.70 -7.24
CA GLU A 124 1.17 -8.52 -6.38
C GLU A 124 0.84 -8.84 -4.93
N ASN A 125 -0.20 -9.65 -4.68
CA ASN A 125 -0.61 -9.90 -3.31
C ASN A 125 0.37 -10.81 -2.56
N ILE A 126 1.05 -11.75 -3.24
CA ILE A 126 2.00 -12.65 -2.59
C ILE A 126 3.28 -11.92 -2.18
N LEU A 127 3.74 -10.95 -2.98
CA LEU A 127 4.82 -10.03 -2.61
C LEU A 127 4.44 -9.19 -1.38
N TRP A 128 3.20 -8.72 -1.33
CA TRP A 128 2.68 -7.97 -0.19
C TRP A 128 2.62 -8.85 1.07
N TYR A 129 2.05 -10.06 1.01
CA TYR A 129 2.05 -11.01 2.12
C TYR A 129 3.46 -11.36 2.59
N ARG A 130 4.39 -11.59 1.66
CA ARG A 130 5.80 -11.81 1.99
C ARG A 130 6.40 -10.63 2.74
N SER A 131 6.14 -9.40 2.29
CA SER A 131 6.65 -8.17 2.93
C SER A 131 6.11 -7.98 4.35
N ARG A 132 4.96 -8.59 4.65
CA ARG A 132 4.36 -8.67 5.98
C ARG A 132 4.76 -9.91 6.79
N GLN A 133 5.68 -10.71 6.27
CA GLN A 133 6.19 -11.93 6.91
C GLN A 133 5.09 -12.97 7.19
N GLU A 134 4.07 -13.04 6.31
CA GLU A 134 2.99 -14.01 6.42
C GLU A 134 3.54 -15.45 6.41
N GLN A 135 3.01 -16.30 7.29
CA GLN A 135 3.44 -17.69 7.39
C GLN A 135 3.07 -18.49 6.13
N GLY A 136 3.91 -19.47 5.83
CA GLY A 136 3.73 -20.31 4.64
C GLY A 136 4.16 -19.66 3.33
N ILE A 137 4.70 -18.43 3.32
CA ILE A 137 5.27 -17.80 2.12
C ILE A 137 6.75 -17.53 2.38
N SER A 138 7.63 -18.10 1.54
CA SER A 138 9.08 -17.92 1.63
C SER A 138 9.72 -17.69 0.26
N GLY A 139 11.02 -17.35 0.25
CA GLY A 139 11.67 -16.74 -0.91
C GLY A 139 11.20 -15.29 -1.09
N LEU A 140 11.18 -14.80 -2.33
CA LEU A 140 10.73 -13.45 -2.67
C LEU A 140 11.47 -12.33 -1.91
N ASP A 141 12.71 -12.57 -1.47
CA ASP A 141 13.39 -11.73 -0.48
C ASP A 141 13.73 -10.31 -0.99
N ASN A 142 13.73 -10.10 -2.31
CA ASN A 142 13.86 -8.81 -2.97
C ASN A 142 12.50 -8.16 -3.28
N TYR A 143 11.43 -8.48 -2.55
CA TYR A 143 10.08 -7.95 -2.80
C TYR A 143 10.02 -6.43 -2.95
N ALA A 144 10.86 -5.68 -2.22
CA ALA A 144 10.92 -4.23 -2.26
C ALA A 144 11.43 -3.69 -3.62
N ASP A 145 12.28 -4.47 -4.30
CA ASP A 145 12.80 -4.14 -5.63
C ASP A 145 11.79 -4.49 -6.74
N VAL A 146 10.81 -5.35 -6.44
CA VAL A 146 9.76 -5.78 -7.38
C VAL A 146 8.49 -4.93 -7.24
N MET A 147 8.16 -4.50 -6.02
CA MET A 147 7.01 -3.64 -5.71
C MET A 147 7.29 -2.16 -5.97
N VAL A 148 7.73 -1.85 -7.19
CA VAL A 148 8.05 -0.50 -7.66
C VAL A 148 7.05 -0.09 -8.74
N TYR A 149 6.41 1.07 -8.55
CA TYR A 149 5.33 1.57 -9.41
C TYR A 149 5.56 3.03 -9.76
N ASP A 150 5.11 3.47 -10.93
CA ASP A 150 5.03 4.90 -11.27
C ASP A 150 3.80 5.49 -10.61
N LEU A 151 3.93 6.51 -9.76
CA LEU A 151 2.81 7.18 -9.13
C LEU A 151 2.11 8.12 -10.10
N LEU A 152 0.89 7.75 -10.48
CA LEU A 152 0.08 8.48 -11.44
C LEU A 152 -0.85 9.47 -10.77
N TYR A 153 -1.41 9.11 -9.61
CA TYR A 153 -2.38 9.93 -8.90
C TYR A 153 -2.40 9.65 -7.39
N VAL A 154 -2.65 10.69 -6.61
CA VAL A 154 -2.95 10.62 -5.17
C VAL A 154 -4.31 11.27 -4.94
N GLY A 155 -5.19 10.64 -4.17
CA GLY A 155 -6.46 11.24 -3.84
C GLY A 155 -7.10 10.72 -2.56
N ILE A 156 -8.20 11.37 -2.19
CA ILE A 156 -8.92 11.07 -0.95
C ILE A 156 -10.43 11.01 -1.14
N ALA A 157 -11.10 10.37 -0.18
CA ALA A 157 -12.54 10.42 -0.02
C ALA A 157 -12.94 11.49 1.02
N LYS A 158 -13.20 12.72 0.54
CA LYS A 158 -13.68 13.84 1.40
C LYS A 158 -15.04 13.53 2.06
N LYS A 159 -15.89 12.75 1.41
CA LYS A 159 -17.17 12.25 1.90
C LYS A 159 -17.28 10.77 1.53
N GLY A 160 -17.78 9.95 2.44
CA GLY A 160 -17.78 8.49 2.28
C GLY A 160 -16.35 7.93 2.33
N ASP A 161 -16.13 6.87 1.55
CA ASP A 161 -14.90 6.07 1.50
C ASP A 161 -14.29 6.00 0.08
N SER A 162 -13.08 5.45 -0.01
CA SER A 162 -12.34 5.26 -1.26
C SER A 162 -13.03 4.26 -2.20
N TYR A 163 -13.68 3.21 -1.71
CA TYR A 163 -14.39 2.22 -2.56
C TYR A 163 -15.52 2.88 -3.34
N ASP A 164 -16.41 3.59 -2.65
CA ASP A 164 -17.55 4.27 -3.28
C ASP A 164 -17.08 5.30 -4.30
N ARG A 165 -16.05 6.06 -3.94
CA ARG A 165 -15.52 7.15 -4.77
C ARG A 165 -14.76 6.66 -6.00
N LEU A 166 -13.86 5.70 -5.81
CA LEU A 166 -12.89 5.26 -6.82
C LEU A 166 -13.39 4.08 -7.65
N ILE A 167 -14.06 3.13 -6.99
CA ILE A 167 -14.41 1.82 -7.55
C ILE A 167 -15.87 1.77 -7.98
N ALA A 168 -16.81 1.97 -7.06
CA ALA A 168 -18.23 1.76 -7.34
C ALA A 168 -18.80 2.77 -8.33
N LYS A 169 -18.52 4.07 -8.14
CA LYS A 169 -19.05 5.18 -8.96
C LYS A 169 -18.16 5.53 -10.16
N GLY A 170 -16.90 5.10 -10.13
CA GLY A 170 -15.88 5.48 -11.12
C GLY A 170 -15.42 6.93 -10.96
N HIS A 171 -14.14 7.12 -10.63
CA HIS A 171 -13.54 8.44 -10.49
C HIS A 171 -12.99 8.97 -11.83
N HIS A 172 -13.14 10.27 -12.11
CA HIS A 172 -12.68 10.88 -13.36
C HIS A 172 -11.18 10.64 -13.62
N ALA A 173 -10.31 10.85 -12.63
CA ALA A 173 -8.87 10.65 -12.79
C ALA A 173 -8.52 9.19 -13.13
N ARG A 174 -9.27 8.21 -12.59
CA ARG A 174 -9.10 6.80 -12.93
C ARG A 174 -9.46 6.53 -14.40
N GLN A 175 -10.55 7.13 -14.90
CA GLN A 175 -10.94 7.01 -16.30
C GLN A 175 -9.93 7.69 -17.24
N GLU A 176 -9.42 8.86 -16.84
CA GLU A 176 -8.40 9.60 -17.59
C GLU A 176 -7.09 8.82 -17.69
N ILE A 177 -6.63 8.22 -16.58
CA ILE A 177 -5.46 7.33 -16.57
C ILE A 177 -5.65 6.15 -17.51
N LEU A 178 -6.79 5.45 -17.41
CA LEU A 178 -7.06 4.28 -18.28
C LEU A 178 -7.18 4.64 -19.76
N SER A 179 -7.49 5.89 -20.08
CA SER A 179 -7.65 6.37 -21.47
C SER A 179 -6.35 6.88 -22.07
N ASN A 180 -5.39 7.34 -21.25
CA ASN A 180 -4.21 8.07 -21.72
C ASN A 180 -2.88 7.36 -21.42
N GLU A 181 -2.83 6.48 -20.43
CA GLU A 181 -1.60 5.73 -20.15
C GLU A 181 -1.27 4.76 -21.30
N PRO A 182 -0.01 4.72 -21.75
CA PRO A 182 0.43 3.70 -22.69
C PRO A 182 0.51 2.34 -21.99
N GLN A 183 0.39 1.26 -22.76
CA GLN A 183 0.82 -0.05 -22.30
C GLN A 183 2.32 -0.01 -21.93
N ARG A 184 2.68 -0.60 -20.79
CA ARG A 184 4.06 -0.70 -20.30
C ARG A 184 4.75 -1.94 -20.85
N TYR A 185 3.99 -3.02 -21.08
CA TYR A 185 4.47 -4.23 -21.74
C TYR A 185 3.66 -4.55 -23.01
N PRO A 186 4.31 -4.95 -24.12
CA PRO A 186 3.61 -5.24 -25.37
C PRO A 186 2.53 -6.32 -25.23
N GLY A 187 1.30 -6.00 -25.67
CA GLY A 187 0.17 -6.93 -25.66
C GLY A 187 -0.55 -7.02 -24.32
N ALA A 188 -0.09 -6.32 -23.28
CA ALA A 188 -0.83 -6.17 -22.03
C ALA A 188 -2.01 -5.20 -22.21
N ARG A 189 -3.08 -5.42 -21.44
CA ARG A 189 -4.14 -4.42 -21.32
C ARG A 189 -3.71 -3.39 -20.28
N VAL A 190 -3.91 -2.11 -20.56
CA VAL A 190 -3.64 -1.01 -19.60
C VAL A 190 -4.31 -1.29 -18.24
N THR A 191 -5.53 -1.84 -18.24
CA THR A 191 -6.25 -2.19 -17.00
C THR A 191 -5.55 -3.23 -16.12
N ASP A 192 -4.63 -4.03 -16.66
CA ASP A 192 -3.86 -5.02 -15.89
C ASP A 192 -2.53 -4.44 -15.39
N GLU A 193 -2.18 -3.22 -15.82
CA GLU A 193 -0.91 -2.54 -15.50
C GLU A 193 -1.12 -1.28 -14.63
N ILE A 194 -2.38 -0.93 -14.37
CA ILE A 194 -2.77 0.14 -13.45
C ILE A 194 -3.24 -0.49 -12.14
N PHE A 195 -2.61 -0.10 -11.04
CA PHE A 195 -2.84 -0.64 -9.71
C PHE A 195 -3.44 0.41 -8.78
N LEU A 196 -4.38 -0.02 -7.95
CA LEU A 196 -5.04 0.77 -6.94
C LEU A 196 -4.47 0.40 -5.57
N PHE A 197 -4.10 1.43 -4.82
CA PHE A 197 -3.56 1.31 -3.48
C PHE A 197 -4.52 2.00 -2.53
N LEU A 198 -5.17 1.23 -1.66
CA LEU A 198 -6.14 1.73 -0.70
C LEU A 198 -5.49 1.76 0.69
N PHE A 199 -5.26 2.96 1.20
CA PHE A 199 -4.58 3.17 2.47
C PHE A 199 -5.54 3.62 3.58
N ARG A 200 -5.21 3.19 4.79
CA ARG A 200 -5.69 3.74 6.05
C ARG A 200 -4.54 4.50 6.72
N PRO A 201 -4.67 5.81 6.95
CA PRO A 201 -3.64 6.56 7.68
C PRO A 201 -3.66 6.23 9.18
N GLU A 202 -2.52 5.79 9.70
CA GLU A 202 -2.34 5.40 11.09
C GLU A 202 -1.46 6.41 11.85
N PRO A 203 -2.03 7.22 12.75
CA PRO A 203 -1.27 8.24 13.48
C PRO A 203 -0.60 7.68 14.76
N LEU A 204 0.64 8.09 14.98
CA LEU A 204 1.35 7.97 16.25
C LEU A 204 1.62 9.38 16.80
N PHE A 205 1.06 9.68 17.97
CA PHE A 205 1.26 10.95 18.66
C PHE A 205 2.40 10.84 19.69
N VAL A 206 3.31 11.80 19.67
CA VAL A 206 4.42 11.91 20.62
C VAL A 206 4.37 13.30 21.25
N THR A 207 4.29 13.35 22.58
CA THR A 207 4.25 14.63 23.31
C THR A 207 5.28 14.64 24.43
N SER A 208 6.02 15.74 24.51
CA SER A 208 6.96 16.02 25.59
C SER A 208 6.49 17.25 26.36
N PHE A 209 6.39 17.12 27.68
CA PHE A 209 6.01 18.20 28.59
C PHE A 209 7.24 18.75 29.30
N GLY A 210 7.40 20.09 29.26
CA GLY A 210 8.39 20.79 30.07
C GLY A 210 7.98 20.90 31.53
N ALA A 211 8.92 21.32 32.39
CA ALA A 211 8.69 21.43 33.84
C ALA A 211 7.52 22.37 34.22
N ASP A 212 7.23 23.35 33.37
CA ASP A 212 6.19 24.35 33.58
C ASP A 212 4.93 24.10 32.72
N SER A 213 4.79 22.91 32.13
CA SER A 213 3.66 22.57 31.25
C SER A 213 2.54 21.86 31.99
N GLU A 214 1.30 22.27 31.74
CA GLU A 214 0.13 21.44 32.06
C GLU A 214 0.06 20.25 31.10
N ILE A 215 -0.32 19.08 31.63
CA ILE A 215 -0.49 17.87 30.84
C ILE A 215 -1.81 17.98 30.05
N ASP A 216 -1.70 18.11 28.73
CA ASP A 216 -2.82 18.09 27.78
C ASP A 216 -2.64 16.90 26.83
N LEU A 217 -3.53 15.91 26.95
CA LEU A 217 -3.57 14.71 26.13
C LEU A 217 -4.60 14.80 24.99
N ASP A 218 -5.27 15.95 24.82
CA ASP A 218 -6.12 16.18 23.67
C ASP A 218 -5.30 16.65 22.46
N PHE A 219 -4.99 15.68 21.61
CA PHE A 219 -4.25 15.90 20.36
C PHE A 219 -5.10 16.49 19.24
N GLY A 220 -6.41 16.69 19.44
CA GLY A 220 -7.32 17.19 18.42
C GLY A 220 -7.40 16.25 17.21
N TYR A 221 -7.49 14.93 17.47
CA TYR A 221 -7.56 13.93 16.40
C TYR A 221 -8.79 14.16 15.51
N ASP A 222 -8.52 14.42 14.23
CA ASP A 222 -9.53 14.53 13.18
C ASP A 222 -9.03 13.75 11.97
N HIS A 223 -9.60 12.56 11.78
CA HIS A 223 -9.20 11.64 10.72
C HIS A 223 -9.25 12.29 9.33
N LYS A 224 -10.33 13.02 9.03
CA LYS A 224 -10.52 13.62 7.71
C LYS A 224 -9.55 14.77 7.47
N LYS A 225 -9.17 15.54 8.50
CA LYS A 225 -8.08 16.53 8.38
C LYS A 225 -6.72 15.88 8.17
N ILE A 226 -6.44 14.76 8.84
CA ILE A 226 -5.18 14.02 8.63
C ILE A 226 -5.09 13.51 7.19
N VAL A 227 -6.16 12.89 6.69
CA VAL A 227 -6.28 12.43 5.29
C VAL A 227 -6.10 13.60 4.32
N ALA A 228 -6.79 14.72 4.55
CA ALA A 228 -6.73 15.88 3.68
C ALA A 228 -5.38 16.60 3.70
N ASP A 229 -4.65 16.54 4.81
CA ASP A 229 -3.30 17.09 4.89
C ASP A 229 -2.28 16.14 4.24
N ALA A 230 -2.41 14.82 4.43
CA ALA A 230 -1.61 13.82 3.74
C ALA A 230 -1.71 13.98 2.21
N GLU A 231 -2.92 14.15 1.65
CA GLU A 231 -3.12 14.39 0.21
C GLU A 231 -2.25 15.55 -0.28
N LYS A 232 -2.28 16.66 0.45
CA LYS A 232 -1.52 17.87 0.11
C LYS A 232 -0.02 17.63 0.20
N ALA A 233 0.43 16.93 1.24
CA ALA A 233 1.84 16.61 1.45
C ALA A 233 2.41 15.81 0.26
N PHE A 234 1.77 14.69 -0.07
CA PHE A 234 2.19 13.82 -1.16
C PHE A 234 2.08 14.51 -2.52
N VAL A 235 0.96 15.19 -2.81
CA VAL A 235 0.77 15.85 -4.10
C VAL A 235 1.70 17.04 -4.30
N SER A 236 1.96 17.83 -3.26
CA SER A 236 2.83 19.01 -3.33
C SER A 236 4.29 18.63 -3.56
N LEU A 237 4.78 17.57 -2.90
CA LEU A 237 6.18 17.16 -2.95
C LEU A 237 6.47 16.24 -4.13
N LEU A 238 5.58 15.29 -4.44
CA LEU A 238 5.83 14.27 -5.46
C LEU A 238 5.28 14.63 -6.84
N GLN A 239 4.29 15.52 -6.88
CA GLN A 239 3.71 16.08 -8.12
C GLN A 239 3.37 15.03 -9.20
N PRO A 240 2.57 13.99 -8.88
CA PRO A 240 2.17 12.96 -9.84
C PRO A 240 1.36 13.54 -11.02
N ASN A 241 1.51 12.97 -12.22
CA ASN A 241 1.07 13.63 -13.46
C ASN A 241 -0.44 13.95 -13.52
N TYR A 242 -1.30 13.08 -13.00
CA TYR A 242 -2.76 13.24 -13.13
C TYR A 242 -3.39 14.07 -12.00
N ASN A 243 -2.61 14.56 -11.03
CA ASN A 243 -3.13 15.52 -10.06
C ASN A 243 -3.14 16.94 -10.64
N THR A 244 -4.32 17.46 -10.97
CA THR A 244 -4.45 18.83 -11.51
C THR A 244 -4.22 19.92 -10.44
N VAL A 245 -4.63 19.66 -9.19
CA VAL A 245 -4.38 20.55 -8.05
C VAL A 245 -3.02 20.20 -7.44
N ARG A 246 -2.14 21.21 -7.30
CA ARG A 246 -0.73 21.03 -6.87
C ARG A 246 -0.40 21.56 -5.47
N PHE A 247 -1.36 22.18 -4.78
CA PHE A 247 -1.21 22.71 -3.42
C PHE A 247 0.06 23.56 -3.17
N LYS A 248 0.36 24.51 -4.06
CA LYS A 248 1.58 25.36 -4.01
C LYS A 248 1.81 26.14 -2.70
N GLN A 249 0.81 26.25 -1.83
CA GLN A 249 0.89 26.95 -0.55
C GLN A 249 1.08 26.01 0.66
N TYR A 250 1.14 24.69 0.43
CA TYR A 250 1.40 23.71 1.48
C TYR A 250 2.74 24.03 2.20
N PRO A 251 2.82 23.98 3.54
CA PRO A 251 1.87 23.38 4.48
C PRO A 251 0.66 24.24 4.89
N ARG A 252 0.54 25.48 4.40
CA ARG A 252 -0.56 26.38 4.78
C ARG A 252 -1.88 25.96 4.13
N GLY A 253 -2.95 25.90 4.93
CA GLY A 253 -4.30 25.57 4.45
C GLY A 253 -5.32 25.49 5.59
N ALA A 254 -6.61 25.62 5.26
CA ALA A 254 -7.70 25.63 6.26
C ALA A 254 -8.26 24.22 6.57
N ASP A 255 -8.09 23.28 5.65
CA ASP A 255 -8.68 21.95 5.67
C ASP A 255 -7.66 20.84 6.00
N GLY A 256 -6.47 21.20 6.49
CA GLY A 256 -5.40 20.30 6.92
C GLY A 256 -5.02 20.49 8.40
N LEU A 257 -3.78 20.15 8.75
CA LEU A 257 -3.26 20.20 10.12
C LEU A 257 -2.51 21.49 10.43
N TYR A 258 -2.42 22.42 9.49
CA TYR A 258 -1.73 23.70 9.66
C TYR A 258 -2.18 24.47 10.91
N SER A 259 -3.47 24.53 11.19
CA SER A 259 -4.04 25.22 12.35
C SER A 259 -4.19 24.34 13.60
N SER A 260 -3.65 23.12 13.58
CA SER A 260 -3.69 22.22 14.74
C SER A 260 -2.69 22.63 15.83
N LYS A 261 -2.83 22.04 17.02
CA LYS A 261 -1.89 22.18 18.15
C LYS A 261 -0.53 21.50 17.91
N LEU A 262 -0.34 20.80 16.78
CA LEU A 262 0.91 20.10 16.47
C LEU A 262 1.99 21.10 16.06
N ASP A 263 3.16 20.94 16.66
CA ASP A 263 4.37 21.69 16.29
C ASP A 263 4.99 21.09 15.02
N ARG A 264 4.96 19.76 14.92
CA ARG A 264 5.48 18.99 13.79
C ARG A 264 4.59 17.79 13.49
N TYR A 265 4.55 17.39 12.24
CA TYR A 265 3.94 16.14 11.83
C TYR A 265 4.60 15.58 10.59
N GLY A 266 4.36 14.31 10.29
CA GLY A 266 4.94 13.69 9.13
C GLY A 266 4.12 12.53 8.57
N TYR A 267 4.49 12.11 7.37
CA TYR A 267 3.85 11.05 6.62
C TYR A 267 4.87 10.09 6.03
N SER A 268 4.62 8.78 6.13
CA SER A 268 5.41 7.74 5.47
C SER A 268 4.51 6.68 4.86
N ILE A 269 5.05 5.87 3.95
CA ILE A 269 4.35 4.68 3.43
C ILE A 269 4.76 3.49 4.29
N GLY A 270 3.80 2.89 5.00
CA GLY A 270 4.01 1.78 5.94
C GLY A 270 4.04 0.40 5.29
N GLU A 271 4.42 0.35 4.01
CA GLU A 271 4.48 -0.85 3.18
C GLU A 271 5.78 -0.86 2.40
N ALA A 272 6.30 -2.03 2.05
CA ALA A 272 7.50 -2.16 1.22
C ALA A 272 7.23 -1.88 -0.27
N ILE A 273 6.65 -0.72 -0.55
CA ILE A 273 6.25 -0.26 -1.88
C ILE A 273 7.01 1.02 -2.21
N THR A 274 7.51 1.10 -3.44
CA THR A 274 8.21 2.29 -3.92
C THR A 274 7.43 2.94 -5.06
N PHE A 275 7.32 4.27 -5.00
CA PHE A 275 6.67 5.07 -6.01
C PHE A 275 7.66 5.99 -6.73
N ASN A 276 7.81 5.79 -8.03
CA ASN A 276 8.53 6.70 -8.92
C ASN A 276 7.62 7.86 -9.33
N THR A 277 8.15 9.07 -9.35
CA THR A 277 7.42 10.28 -9.76
C THR A 277 8.31 11.11 -10.68
N PRO A 278 7.75 12.07 -11.44
CA PRO A 278 8.57 12.99 -12.23
C PRO A 278 9.55 13.84 -11.39
N HIS A 279 9.31 13.94 -10.07
CA HIS A 279 10.06 14.80 -9.15
C HIS A 279 10.90 14.03 -8.15
N GLY A 280 11.10 12.73 -8.36
CA GLY A 280 11.90 11.86 -7.51
C GLY A 280 11.18 10.56 -7.19
N GLN A 281 11.55 9.95 -6.07
CA GLN A 281 11.01 8.68 -5.61
C GLN A 281 10.60 8.82 -4.15
N ILE A 282 9.57 8.08 -3.74
CA ILE A 282 9.30 7.83 -2.33
C ILE A 282 9.25 6.32 -2.09
N LYS A 283 10.12 5.86 -1.19
CA LYS A 283 10.25 4.47 -0.79
C LYS A 283 9.51 4.26 0.53
N GLY A 284 8.59 3.31 0.58
CA GLY A 284 7.96 2.87 1.81
C GLY A 284 8.81 1.83 2.55
N GLY A 285 8.40 1.52 3.77
CA GLY A 285 9.06 0.49 4.59
C GLY A 285 8.10 -0.04 5.63
N ARG A 286 8.30 -1.31 5.98
CA ARG A 286 7.55 -1.99 7.03
C ARG A 286 8.52 -2.74 7.93
N ASN A 287 8.25 -2.70 9.23
CA ASN A 287 8.91 -3.49 10.24
C ASN A 287 7.93 -4.58 10.72
N GLY A 288 8.40 -5.81 10.88
CA GLY A 288 7.56 -6.94 11.30
C GLY A 288 6.94 -6.72 12.69
N ASP A 289 7.69 -6.11 13.60
CA ASP A 289 7.32 -5.93 15.01
C ASP A 289 6.58 -4.60 15.26
N LEU A 290 6.94 -3.55 14.52
CA LEU A 290 6.41 -2.18 14.68
C LEU A 290 5.37 -1.80 13.61
N GLY A 291 4.99 -2.74 12.74
CA GLY A 291 4.06 -2.49 11.64
C GLY A 291 4.62 -1.49 10.61
N GLY A 292 3.84 -0.46 10.27
CA GLY A 292 4.20 0.53 9.25
C GLY A 292 5.29 1.53 9.64
N LEU A 293 5.93 1.38 10.79
CA LEU A 293 7.04 2.22 11.25
C LEU A 293 8.38 1.54 10.92
N SER A 294 9.19 2.13 10.05
CA SER A 294 10.51 1.59 9.71
C SER A 294 11.48 2.68 9.28
N ASN A 295 12.77 2.53 9.62
CA ASN A 295 13.86 3.38 9.13
C ASN A 295 14.20 3.11 7.65
N LYS A 296 13.58 2.09 7.05
CA LYS A 296 13.69 1.80 5.61
C LYS A 296 12.74 2.67 4.77
N ALA A 297 11.77 3.32 5.40
CA ALA A 297 10.81 4.19 4.73
C ALA A 297 11.35 5.63 4.65
N ASP A 298 11.23 6.25 3.48
CA ASP A 298 11.29 7.70 3.35
C ASP A 298 10.11 8.33 4.09
N PHE A 299 10.27 9.57 4.54
CA PHE A 299 9.17 10.29 5.20
C PHE A 299 9.12 11.76 4.85
N ILE A 300 7.90 12.28 4.78
CA ILE A 300 7.62 13.70 4.66
C ILE A 300 7.56 14.27 6.08
N SER A 301 8.38 15.28 6.37
CA SER A 301 8.33 16.08 7.59
C SER A 301 7.68 17.42 7.32
N VAL A 302 6.84 17.88 8.24
CA VAL A 302 6.05 19.09 8.10
C VAL A 302 6.05 19.87 9.41
N ASP A 303 6.27 21.17 9.31
CA ASP A 303 6.10 22.14 10.38
C ASP A 303 5.25 23.32 9.89
N LYS A 304 5.16 24.39 10.69
CA LYS A 304 4.36 25.58 10.34
C LYS A 304 4.97 26.43 9.21
N GLU A 305 6.19 26.14 8.79
CA GLU A 305 6.93 26.93 7.81
C GLU A 305 7.19 26.16 6.52
N SER A 306 7.46 24.86 6.61
CA SER A 306 7.94 24.05 5.50
C SER A 306 7.44 22.60 5.54
N ALA A 307 7.50 21.97 4.37
CA ALA A 307 7.35 20.52 4.20
C ALA A 307 8.53 20.00 3.38
N LYS A 308 9.14 18.89 3.81
CA LYS A 308 10.34 18.32 3.19
C LYS A 308 10.26 16.80 3.17
N LEU A 309 10.73 16.20 2.09
CA LEU A 309 10.94 14.75 1.99
C LEU A 309 12.34 14.42 2.51
N PHE A 310 12.43 13.42 3.38
CA PHE A 310 13.67 12.86 3.91
C PHE A 310 13.85 11.44 3.36
N ILE A 311 15.03 11.15 2.84
CA ILE A 311 15.36 9.91 2.15
C ILE A 311 16.12 8.96 3.07
N SER A 312 15.55 7.79 3.25
CA SER A 312 16.08 6.67 4.02
C SER A 312 17.40 6.17 3.40
N GLY A 313 18.49 6.27 4.16
CA GLY A 313 19.84 5.83 3.80
C GLY A 313 20.71 6.96 3.28
N VAL A 314 20.13 8.14 3.09
CA VAL A 314 20.81 9.35 2.64
C VAL A 314 20.77 10.40 3.75
N ASP A 315 19.56 10.75 4.21
CA ASP A 315 19.37 11.76 5.25
C ASP A 315 19.41 11.16 6.67
N PHE A 316 19.21 9.84 6.80
CA PHE A 316 19.27 9.08 8.05
C PHE A 316 19.59 7.60 7.76
N PRO A 317 20.16 6.84 8.73
CA PRO A 317 20.57 5.45 8.50
C PRO A 317 19.40 4.49 8.26
N ASN A 318 19.65 3.44 7.47
CA ASN A 318 18.69 2.37 7.14
C ASN A 318 18.65 1.24 8.15
N ASP A 319 19.55 1.28 9.13
CA ASP A 319 19.67 0.21 10.11
C ASP A 319 18.49 0.30 11.07
N GLU A 320 17.77 -0.81 11.20
CA GLU A 320 16.84 -0.96 12.30
C GLU A 320 17.65 -1.18 13.58
N PRO A 321 17.28 -0.56 14.71
CA PRO A 321 17.95 -0.87 15.97
C PRO A 321 17.82 -2.38 16.18
N ASN A 322 18.96 -3.08 16.27
CA ASN A 322 19.00 -4.49 16.59
C ASN A 322 18.14 -4.69 17.85
N ALA A 323 17.04 -5.44 17.71
CA ALA A 323 16.30 -5.99 18.83
C ALA A 323 17.13 -7.09 19.51
#